data_AF-K1U862-F1
#
_entry.id   AF-K1U862-F1
#
_cell.length_a   1.000
_cell.length_b   1.000
_cell.length_c   1.000
_cell.angle_alpha   90.00
_cell.angle_beta   90.00
_cell.angle_gamma   90.00
#
_symmetry.space_group_name_H-M   'P 1'
#
loop_
_entity.id
_entity.type
_entity.pdbx_description
1 polymer ?
#
loop_
_entity_poly.entity_id
_entity_poly.type
_entity_poly.pdbx_seq_one_letter_code
_entity_poly.pdbx_strand_id
1 'polypeptide(L)'
;RTVKGKNAAGEAIDIVISRQSEFRIVDPKTEIVLYTHNLPYGATLFMADGSDVKKGDMICEWDPYNAVIISEHEGRVAYENIIEGVTYRDERDEQTGLSEKVVIESKDKTKNPVIKIQNKEGEEVKQYNLPVSAHIVVKDNARIKTGDILIKIPRAVGKSGGDITGGLPRVTELFEARNPSNPAIVSEIDGEVTFGKIKRGNREIIITSKQGDVKRYLVPLSRQIIVQENDY
;
A
#
# COMPACT_ATOMS: atom_id res chain seq x y z
N ARG A 1 4.40 -13.74 2.37
CA ARG A 1 4.23 -13.63 3.85
C ARG A 1 2.79 -13.26 4.16
N THR A 2 2.17 -13.91 5.14
CA THR A 2 0.81 -13.63 5.60
C THR A 2 0.79 -13.27 7.09
N VAL A 3 -0.31 -12.66 7.55
CA VAL A 3 -0.65 -12.50 8.96
C VAL A 3 -2.08 -12.97 9.21
N LYS A 4 -2.33 -13.48 10.41
CA LYS A 4 -3.69 -13.85 10.82
C LYS A 4 -4.47 -12.60 11.23
N GLY A 5 -5.60 -12.39 10.58
CA GLY A 5 -6.57 -11.35 10.90
C GLY A 5 -7.96 -11.92 11.16
N LYS A 6 -8.96 -11.04 11.21
CA LYS A 6 -10.37 -11.43 11.25
C LYS A 6 -11.16 -10.68 10.19
N ASN A 7 -12.06 -11.37 9.50
CA ASN A 7 -12.99 -10.74 8.58
C ASN A 7 -14.15 -10.05 9.36
N ALA A 8 -15.05 -9.39 8.63
CA ALA A 8 -16.21 -8.71 9.22
C ALA A 8 -17.17 -9.67 9.98
N ALA A 9 -17.17 -10.96 9.63
CA ALA A 9 -17.93 -12.00 10.33
C ALA A 9 -17.21 -12.55 11.57
N GLY A 10 -15.96 -12.12 11.83
CA GLY A 10 -15.15 -12.55 12.97
C GLY A 10 -14.35 -13.84 12.74
N GLU A 11 -14.40 -14.40 11.54
CA GLU A 11 -13.68 -15.61 11.13
C GLU A 11 -12.19 -15.30 10.95
N ALA A 12 -11.33 -16.26 11.29
CA ALA A 12 -9.90 -16.12 11.10
C ALA A 12 -9.55 -16.20 9.61
N ILE A 13 -8.80 -15.21 9.13
CA ILE A 13 -8.35 -15.14 7.73
C ILE A 13 -6.84 -14.91 7.67
N ASP A 14 -6.20 -15.41 6.62
CA ASP A 14 -4.81 -15.10 6.33
C ASP A 14 -4.74 -13.93 5.34
N ILE A 15 -4.05 -12.87 5.74
CA ILE A 15 -3.94 -11.64 4.95
C ILE A 15 -2.52 -11.51 4.41
N VAL A 16 -2.39 -11.33 3.11
CA VAL A 16 -1.09 -11.15 2.43
C VAL A 16 -0.50 -9.79 2.81
N ILE A 17 0.70 -9.77 3.40
CA ILE A 17 1.38 -8.53 3.81
C ILE A 17 2.71 -8.29 3.09
N SER A 18 3.08 -9.18 2.17
CA SER A 18 4.23 -8.97 1.27
C SER A 18 3.73 -8.44 -0.07
N ARG A 19 4.50 -7.53 -0.66
CA ARG A 19 4.12 -6.85 -1.92
C ARG A 19 4.61 -7.57 -3.18
N GLN A 20 5.49 -8.55 -3.02
CA GLN A 20 6.06 -9.37 -4.10
C GLN A 20 5.64 -10.84 -4.00
N SER A 21 4.53 -11.13 -3.32
CA SER A 21 4.05 -12.52 -3.21
C SER A 21 3.39 -12.98 -4.51
N GLU A 22 3.54 -14.26 -4.83
CA GLU A 22 2.85 -14.95 -5.92
C GLU A 22 2.36 -16.31 -5.44
N PHE A 23 1.38 -16.87 -6.15
CA PHE A 23 1.00 -18.28 -6.00
C PHE A 23 1.25 -19.01 -7.31
N ARG A 24 1.55 -20.30 -7.17
CA ARG A 24 1.75 -21.22 -8.30
C ARG A 24 0.84 -22.42 -8.13
N ILE A 25 0.21 -22.84 -9.23
CA ILE A 25 -0.47 -24.14 -9.30
C ILE A 25 0.49 -25.08 -10.00
N VAL A 26 0.85 -26.17 -9.32
CA VAL A 26 1.80 -27.16 -9.81
C VAL A 26 1.10 -28.50 -10.00
N ASP A 27 1.51 -29.25 -11.02
CA ASP A 27 1.10 -30.64 -11.17
C ASP A 27 1.77 -31.48 -10.06
N PRO A 28 1.00 -32.24 -9.25
CA PRO A 28 1.53 -32.92 -8.07
C PRO A 28 2.47 -34.09 -8.38
N LYS A 29 2.50 -34.58 -9.64
CA LYS A 29 3.35 -35.71 -10.04
C LYS A 29 4.61 -35.26 -10.77
N THR A 30 4.49 -34.22 -11.57
CA THR A 30 5.56 -33.76 -12.48
C THR A 30 6.24 -32.48 -12.00
N GLU A 31 5.69 -31.81 -10.97
CA GLU A 31 6.13 -30.51 -10.45
C GLU A 31 6.11 -29.37 -11.49
N ILE A 32 5.49 -29.61 -12.66
CA ILE A 32 5.34 -28.60 -13.69
C ILE A 32 4.43 -27.48 -13.19
N VAL A 33 4.88 -26.23 -13.31
CA VAL A 33 4.07 -25.04 -13.01
C VAL A 33 3.03 -24.87 -14.12
N LEU A 34 1.76 -25.06 -13.77
CA LEU A 34 0.62 -24.91 -14.66
C LEU A 34 0.13 -23.46 -14.72
N TYR A 35 0.32 -22.71 -13.64
CA TYR A 35 -0.14 -21.34 -13.51
C TYR A 35 0.68 -20.58 -12.48
N THR A 36 0.98 -19.31 -12.77
CA THR A 36 1.62 -18.38 -11.84
C THR A 36 0.86 -17.07 -11.85
N HIS A 37 0.59 -16.52 -10.68
CA HIS A 37 -0.04 -15.21 -10.56
C HIS A 37 0.36 -14.51 -9.26
N ASN A 38 0.47 -13.18 -9.34
CA ASN A 38 0.82 -12.36 -8.18
C ASN A 38 -0.31 -12.36 -7.15
N LEU A 39 0.06 -12.42 -5.87
CA LEU A 39 -0.83 -12.23 -4.72
C LEU A 39 -0.76 -10.77 -4.26
N PRO A 40 -1.82 -9.98 -4.43
CA PRO A 40 -1.81 -8.58 -4.03
C PRO A 40 -1.64 -8.40 -2.52
N TYR A 41 -0.93 -7.34 -2.12
CA TYR A 41 -0.90 -6.91 -0.73
C TYR A 41 -2.32 -6.57 -0.23
N GLY A 42 -2.66 -7.11 0.94
CA GLY A 42 -3.98 -7.02 1.55
C GLY A 42 -5.00 -8.00 1.00
N ALA A 43 -4.62 -8.90 0.09
CA ALA A 43 -5.48 -10.00 -0.30
C ALA A 43 -5.76 -10.94 0.87
N THR A 44 -6.99 -11.39 0.99
CA THR A 44 -7.38 -12.49 1.86
C THR A 44 -7.09 -13.80 1.13
N LEU A 45 -6.30 -14.67 1.75
CA LEU A 45 -5.92 -15.97 1.24
C LEU A 45 -6.80 -17.04 1.88
N PHE A 46 -7.39 -17.91 1.05
CA PHE A 46 -8.27 -19.00 1.51
C PHE A 46 -7.62 -20.37 1.41
N MET A 47 -6.46 -20.46 0.75
CA MET A 47 -5.72 -21.71 0.55
C MET A 47 -4.37 -21.65 1.26
N ALA A 48 -4.04 -22.69 2.01
CA ALA A 48 -2.72 -22.84 2.59
C ALA A 48 -1.72 -23.34 1.54
N ASP A 49 -0.43 -23.10 1.77
CA ASP A 49 0.64 -23.65 0.93
C ASP A 49 0.57 -25.18 0.88
N GLY A 50 0.77 -25.75 -0.31
CA GLY A 50 0.64 -27.19 -0.57
C GLY A 50 -0.79 -27.75 -0.60
N SER A 51 -1.83 -26.92 -0.52
CA SER A 51 -3.22 -27.39 -0.62
C SER A 51 -3.55 -27.89 -2.03
N ASP A 52 -4.28 -29.00 -2.11
CA ASP A 52 -4.88 -29.45 -3.36
C ASP A 52 -5.97 -28.47 -3.81
N VAL A 53 -5.96 -28.10 -5.10
CA VAL A 53 -6.93 -27.17 -5.68
C VAL A 53 -7.66 -27.78 -6.87
N LYS A 54 -8.93 -27.42 -7.04
CA LYS A 54 -9.77 -27.80 -8.17
C LYS A 54 -10.24 -26.55 -8.92
N LYS A 55 -10.67 -26.76 -10.17
CA LYS A 55 -11.25 -25.69 -10.97
C LYS A 55 -12.48 -25.12 -10.27
N GLY A 56 -12.48 -23.81 -10.03
CA GLY A 56 -13.56 -23.08 -9.38
C GLY A 56 -13.29 -22.73 -7.91
N ASP A 57 -12.21 -23.27 -7.32
CA ASP A 57 -11.85 -22.94 -5.95
C ASP A 57 -11.39 -21.47 -5.82
N MET A 58 -11.82 -20.82 -4.75
CA MET A 58 -11.39 -19.46 -4.42
C MET A 58 -10.03 -19.51 -3.73
N ILE A 59 -9.01 -19.01 -4.40
CA ILE A 59 -7.63 -18.99 -3.87
C ILE A 59 -7.42 -17.76 -2.99
N CYS A 60 -7.79 -16.59 -3.49
CA CYS A 60 -7.71 -15.32 -2.76
C CYS A 60 -8.77 -14.33 -3.22
N GLU A 61 -9.05 -13.34 -2.38
CA GLU A 61 -9.92 -12.20 -2.65
C GLU A 61 -9.20 -10.91 -2.28
N TRP A 62 -9.36 -9.85 -3.07
CA TRP A 62 -8.80 -8.53 -2.77
C TRP A 62 -9.67 -7.41 -3.34
N ASP A 63 -9.49 -6.20 -2.81
CA ASP A 63 -10.13 -4.99 -3.32
C ASP A 63 -9.40 -4.50 -4.60
N PRO A 64 -10.04 -4.54 -5.79
CA PRO A 64 -9.41 -4.10 -7.03
C PRO A 64 -9.40 -2.57 -7.17
N TYR A 65 -10.18 -1.85 -6.37
CA TYR A 65 -10.34 -0.40 -6.44
C TYR A 65 -9.47 0.33 -5.45
N ASN A 66 -9.01 -0.32 -4.38
CA ASN A 66 -8.19 0.32 -3.37
C ASN A 66 -6.86 -0.43 -3.17
N ALA A 67 -5.77 0.31 -3.04
CA ALA A 67 -4.61 -0.17 -2.31
C ALA A 67 -4.86 0.10 -0.82
N VAL A 68 -4.28 -0.71 0.07
CA VAL A 68 -4.49 -0.58 1.51
C VAL A 68 -3.15 -0.48 2.23
N ILE A 69 -3.16 0.09 3.43
CA ILE A 69 -2.10 -0.13 4.43
C ILE A 69 -2.74 -0.87 5.59
N ILE A 70 -2.18 -2.01 5.93
CA ILE A 70 -2.66 -2.90 6.98
C ILE A 70 -1.68 -2.87 8.15
N SER A 71 -2.21 -2.91 9.37
CA SER A 71 -1.38 -3.05 10.55
C SER A 71 -0.80 -4.46 10.67
N GLU A 72 0.52 -4.54 10.83
CA GLU A 72 1.21 -5.80 11.15
C GLU A 72 1.20 -6.07 12.67
N HIS A 73 0.84 -5.08 13.47
CA HIS A 73 0.89 -5.15 14.94
C HIS A 73 -0.49 -4.85 15.55
N GLU A 74 -0.82 -5.55 16.63
CA GLU A 74 -1.92 -5.13 17.50
C GLU A 74 -1.51 -3.94 18.37
N GLY A 75 -2.47 -3.09 18.73
CA GLY A 75 -2.18 -1.93 19.57
C GLY A 75 -3.26 -0.87 19.54
N ARG A 76 -2.89 0.31 20.00
CA ARG A 76 -3.73 1.51 19.96
C ARG A 76 -3.20 2.45 18.88
N VAL A 77 -4.11 2.97 18.06
CA VAL A 77 -3.79 3.99 17.06
C VAL A 77 -3.55 5.33 17.75
N ALA A 78 -2.47 5.99 17.36
CA ALA A 78 -2.16 7.36 17.74
C ALA A 78 -1.88 8.16 16.47
N TYR A 79 -2.64 9.24 16.27
CA TYR A 79 -2.40 10.15 15.16
C TYR A 79 -1.22 11.07 15.43
N GLU A 80 -0.39 11.26 14.41
CA GLU A 80 0.64 12.29 14.40
C GLU A 80 0.48 13.14 13.14
N ASN A 81 0.41 14.47 13.32
CA ASN A 81 0.20 15.43 12.23
C ASN A 81 -1.00 15.13 11.32
N ILE A 82 -2.10 14.56 11.84
CA ILE A 82 -3.38 14.43 11.12
C ILE A 82 -4.27 15.60 11.56
N ILE A 83 -4.20 16.70 10.83
CA ILE A 83 -4.76 18.02 11.18
C ILE A 83 -5.66 18.49 10.03
N GLU A 84 -6.89 18.86 10.36
CA GLU A 84 -7.89 19.29 9.37
C GLU A 84 -7.46 20.59 8.68
N GLY A 85 -7.64 20.65 7.36
CA GLY A 85 -7.26 21.78 6.52
C GLY A 85 -5.75 21.94 6.30
N VAL A 86 -4.91 21.15 6.98
CA VAL A 86 -3.44 21.19 6.86
C VAL A 86 -2.90 19.91 6.22
N THR A 87 -3.25 18.75 6.77
CA THR A 87 -2.77 17.45 6.29
C THR A 87 -3.89 16.48 5.92
N TYR A 88 -5.13 16.76 6.30
CA TYR A 88 -6.31 16.10 5.73
C TYR A 88 -7.46 17.09 5.51
N ARG A 89 -8.44 16.70 4.71
CA ARG A 89 -9.76 17.35 4.60
C ARG A 89 -10.86 16.31 4.85
N ASP A 90 -11.98 16.74 5.41
CA ASP A 90 -13.18 15.91 5.44
C ASP A 90 -13.86 16.00 4.06
N GLU A 91 -13.99 14.85 3.40
CA GLU A 91 -14.66 14.69 2.11
C GLU A 91 -15.93 13.90 2.35
N ARG A 92 -17.07 14.42 1.88
CA ARG A 92 -18.34 13.74 2.06
C ARG A 92 -18.59 12.87 0.84
N ASP A 93 -18.72 11.57 1.06
CA ASP A 93 -19.12 10.64 0.03
C ASP A 93 -20.56 10.94 -0.39
N GLU A 94 -20.76 11.32 -1.65
CA GLU A 94 -22.06 11.78 -2.17
C GLU A 94 -23.11 10.66 -2.21
N GLN A 95 -22.70 9.39 -2.24
CA GLN A 95 -23.62 8.24 -2.33
C GLN A 95 -24.11 7.79 -0.96
N THR A 96 -23.20 7.72 0.01
CA THR A 96 -23.47 7.18 1.36
C THR A 96 -23.73 8.29 2.39
N GLY A 97 -23.34 9.54 2.09
CA GLY A 97 -23.44 10.69 2.97
C GLY A 97 -22.46 10.68 4.14
N LEU A 98 -21.58 9.66 4.22
CA LEU A 98 -20.53 9.52 5.22
C LEU A 98 -19.37 10.48 4.92
N SER A 99 -18.77 11.03 5.98
CA SER A 99 -17.56 11.86 5.85
C SER A 99 -16.31 11.01 6.03
N GLU A 100 -15.40 11.09 5.08
CA GLU A 100 -14.11 10.41 5.08
C GLU A 100 -12.97 11.41 5.21
N LYS A 101 -11.93 11.02 5.97
CA LYS A 101 -10.73 11.85 6.14
C LYS A 101 -9.77 11.56 4.99
N VAL A 102 -9.65 12.49 4.05
CA VAL A 102 -8.77 12.35 2.89
C VAL A 102 -7.50 13.16 3.12
N VAL A 103 -6.35 12.49 3.04
CA VAL A 103 -5.03 13.10 3.22
C VAL A 103 -4.76 14.06 2.06
N ILE A 104 -4.37 15.29 2.39
CA ILE A 104 -4.04 16.33 1.42
C ILE A 104 -2.56 16.69 1.51
N GLU A 105 -2.03 17.31 0.46
CA GLU A 105 -0.67 17.80 0.47
C GLU A 105 -0.51 18.97 1.46
N SER A 106 0.37 18.80 2.45
CA SER A 106 0.71 19.85 3.39
C SER A 106 1.68 20.85 2.76
N LYS A 107 1.38 22.14 2.89
CA LYS A 107 2.32 23.22 2.53
C LYS A 107 3.55 23.24 3.47
N ASP A 108 3.38 22.73 4.69
CA ASP A 108 4.44 22.60 5.68
C ASP A 108 5.06 21.19 5.60
N LYS A 109 6.27 21.12 5.05
CA LYS A 109 7.01 19.86 4.86
C LYS A 109 7.46 19.20 6.17
N THR A 110 7.32 19.87 7.31
CA THR A 110 7.59 19.28 8.63
C THR A 110 6.40 18.48 9.16
N LYS A 111 5.19 18.74 8.64
CA LYS A 111 3.95 18.08 9.04
C LYS A 111 3.61 16.94 8.09
N ASN A 112 4.25 15.80 8.32
CA ASN A 112 3.94 14.57 7.61
C ASN A 112 2.88 13.78 8.40
N PRO A 113 1.70 13.50 7.83
CA PRO A 113 0.66 12.72 8.50
C PRO A 113 1.08 11.27 8.68
N VAL A 114 0.99 10.78 9.91
CA VAL A 114 1.45 9.45 10.32
C VAL A 114 0.41 8.81 11.25
N ILE A 115 0.20 7.51 11.08
CA ILE A 115 -0.47 6.66 12.06
C ILE A 115 0.60 5.87 12.82
N LYS A 116 0.62 6.02 14.14
CA LYS A 116 1.47 5.24 15.05
C LYS A 116 0.65 4.16 15.72
N ILE A 117 1.25 2.99 15.86
CA ILE A 117 0.69 1.89 16.63
C ILE A 117 1.47 1.83 17.94
N GLN A 118 0.75 1.94 19.05
CA GLN A 118 1.29 1.88 20.41
C GLN A 118 0.93 0.56 21.07
N ASN A 119 1.89 -0.05 21.78
CA ASN A 119 1.64 -1.23 22.60
C ASN A 119 0.86 -0.86 23.89
N LYS A 120 0.63 -1.84 24.77
CA LYS A 120 -0.07 -1.63 26.05
C LYS A 120 0.67 -0.69 27.01
N GLU A 121 1.98 -0.56 26.85
CA GLU A 121 2.87 0.28 27.65
C GLU A 121 2.96 1.72 27.11
N GLY A 122 2.32 2.00 25.96
CA GLY A 122 2.32 3.30 25.30
C GLY A 122 3.52 3.53 24.38
N GLU A 123 4.37 2.51 24.18
CA GLU A 123 5.53 2.60 23.30
C GLU A 123 5.13 2.42 21.83
N GLU A 124 5.74 3.20 20.95
CA GLU A 124 5.55 3.10 19.50
C GLU A 124 6.20 1.81 18.98
N VAL A 125 5.39 0.87 18.49
CA VAL A 125 5.89 -0.38 17.87
C VAL A 125 6.03 -0.25 16.35
N LYS A 126 5.23 0.61 15.72
CA LYS A 126 5.27 0.84 14.27
C LYS A 126 4.67 2.20 13.92
N GLN A 127 5.19 2.80 12.85
CA GLN A 127 4.63 3.99 12.23
C GLN A 127 4.34 3.76 10.75
N TYR A 128 3.25 4.36 10.28
CA TYR A 128 2.78 4.30 8.90
C TYR A 128 2.60 5.72 8.37
N ASN A 129 3.39 6.10 7.37
CA ASN A 129 3.23 7.37 6.67
C ASN A 129 1.99 7.31 5.79
N LEU A 130 1.21 8.39 5.76
CA LEU A 130 -0.01 8.44 4.98
C LEU A 130 0.23 9.18 3.67
N PRO A 131 0.12 8.50 2.51
CA PRO A 131 0.25 9.16 1.22
C PRO A 131 -0.88 10.16 0.97
N VAL A 132 -0.62 11.16 0.13
CA VAL A 132 -1.67 12.06 -0.38
C VAL A 132 -2.75 11.24 -1.10
N SER A 133 -4.00 11.67 -0.94
CA SER A 133 -5.20 10.98 -1.43
C SER A 133 -5.51 9.67 -0.72
N ALA A 134 -4.83 9.33 0.38
CA ALA A 134 -5.24 8.23 1.22
C ALA A 134 -6.47 8.61 2.06
N HIS A 135 -7.43 7.70 2.12
CA HIS A 135 -8.63 7.77 2.94
C HIS A 135 -8.36 7.06 4.26
N ILE A 136 -8.41 7.80 5.36
CA ILE A 136 -8.16 7.27 6.70
C ILE A 136 -9.44 6.59 7.19
N VAL A 137 -9.39 5.27 7.36
CA VAL A 137 -10.57 4.46 7.76
C VAL A 137 -10.57 4.11 9.24
N VAL A 138 -9.40 4.09 9.87
CA VAL A 138 -9.27 3.90 11.30
C VAL A 138 -9.57 5.20 12.05
N LYS A 139 -9.94 5.13 13.33
CA LYS A 139 -10.12 6.31 14.20
C LYS A 139 -8.90 6.47 15.11
N ASP A 140 -8.60 7.72 15.47
CA ASP A 140 -7.63 7.99 16.52
C ASP A 140 -8.05 7.28 17.82
N ASN A 141 -7.06 6.82 18.58
CA ASN A 141 -7.25 6.08 19.82
C ASN A 141 -7.98 4.72 19.71
N ALA A 142 -8.32 4.26 18.50
CA ALA A 142 -8.94 2.96 18.31
C ALA A 142 -7.98 1.82 18.68
N ARG A 143 -8.51 0.74 19.26
CA ARG A 143 -7.79 -0.52 19.42
C ARG A 143 -7.90 -1.31 18.12
N ILE A 144 -6.76 -1.73 17.61
CA ILE A 144 -6.65 -2.51 16.38
C ILE A 144 -5.93 -3.83 16.64
N LYS A 145 -6.16 -4.78 15.75
CA LYS A 145 -5.46 -6.05 15.68
C LYS A 145 -4.57 -6.08 14.44
N THR A 146 -3.66 -7.05 14.41
CA THR A 146 -2.95 -7.40 13.19
C THR A 146 -3.97 -7.76 12.10
N GLY A 147 -3.77 -7.22 10.90
CA GLY A 147 -4.69 -7.39 9.77
C GLY A 147 -5.68 -6.24 9.56
N ASP A 148 -5.87 -5.36 10.54
CA ASP A 148 -6.79 -4.23 10.39
C ASP A 148 -6.27 -3.21 9.37
N ILE A 149 -7.17 -2.74 8.50
CA ILE A 149 -6.89 -1.73 7.50
C ILE A 149 -6.83 -0.35 8.17
N LEU A 150 -5.73 0.36 7.99
CA LEU A 150 -5.50 1.70 8.53
C LEU A 150 -6.01 2.78 7.56
N ILE A 151 -5.64 2.65 6.29
CA ILE A 151 -6.06 3.55 5.22
C ILE A 151 -6.37 2.78 3.94
N LYS A 152 -7.21 3.38 3.10
CA LYS A 152 -7.48 2.97 1.72
C LYS A 152 -6.94 4.04 0.78
N ILE A 153 -6.36 3.64 -0.34
CA ILE A 153 -5.83 4.52 -1.37
C ILE A 153 -6.57 4.14 -2.65
N PRO A 154 -7.54 4.94 -3.10
CA PRO A 154 -8.25 4.68 -4.34
C PRO A 154 -7.25 4.55 -5.50
N ARG A 155 -7.27 3.39 -6.14
CA ARG A 155 -6.53 3.13 -7.35
C ARG A 155 -7.25 3.84 -8.48
N ALA A 156 -6.48 4.37 -9.43
CA ALA A 156 -7.03 4.98 -10.64
C ALA A 156 -7.60 3.95 -11.64
N VAL A 157 -8.12 2.80 -11.19
CA VAL A 157 -8.74 1.76 -12.03
C VAL A 157 -10.10 2.27 -12.48
N GLY A 158 -10.08 3.15 -13.48
CA GLY A 158 -11.24 3.91 -13.92
C GLY A 158 -10.88 5.22 -14.62
N LYS A 159 -9.72 5.83 -14.32
CA LYS A 159 -9.20 6.93 -15.16
C LYS A 159 -8.68 6.45 -16.51
N SER A 160 -8.43 5.15 -16.67
CA SER A 160 -8.23 4.51 -17.97
C SER A 160 -9.54 4.10 -18.66
N GLY A 161 -10.69 4.32 -18.01
CA GLY A 161 -12.04 4.17 -18.60
C GLY A 161 -12.76 5.50 -18.82
N GLY A 162 -12.10 6.62 -18.50
CA GLY A 162 -12.59 7.96 -18.77
C GLY A 162 -12.37 8.32 -20.24
N ASP A 163 -13.35 7.95 -21.06
CA ASP A 163 -13.66 8.58 -22.33
C ASP A 163 -12.52 8.65 -23.37
N ILE A 164 -12.43 7.65 -24.24
CA ILE A 164 -11.56 7.64 -25.44
C ILE A 164 -11.80 8.89 -26.30
N THR A 165 -12.96 9.55 -26.21
CA THR A 165 -13.27 10.76 -26.98
C THR A 165 -12.57 12.02 -26.44
N GLY A 166 -12.06 12.01 -25.20
CA GLY A 166 -11.30 13.11 -24.60
C GLY A 166 -9.78 13.02 -24.79
N GLY A 167 -9.27 12.02 -25.52
CA GLY A 167 -7.85 11.61 -25.53
C GLY A 167 -6.82 12.55 -26.15
N LEU A 168 -7.22 13.67 -26.77
CA LEU A 168 -6.29 14.58 -27.45
C LEU A 168 -5.15 15.11 -26.54
N PRO A 169 -5.41 15.57 -25.30
CA PRO A 169 -4.36 16.07 -24.41
C PRO A 169 -3.31 15.00 -24.07
N ARG A 170 -3.75 13.74 -23.92
CA ARG A 170 -2.82 12.63 -23.62
C ARG A 170 -1.96 12.28 -24.84
N VAL A 171 -2.54 12.33 -26.03
CA VAL A 171 -1.80 12.16 -27.30
C VAL A 171 -0.80 13.31 -27.47
N THR A 172 -1.21 14.56 -27.25
CA THR A 172 -0.32 15.72 -27.30
C THR A 172 0.81 15.61 -26.29
N GLU A 173 0.56 15.20 -25.04
CA GLU A 173 1.63 14.96 -24.04
C GLU A 173 2.65 13.92 -24.49
N LEU A 174 2.20 12.84 -25.13
CA LEU A 174 3.07 11.78 -25.66
C LEU A 174 3.90 12.28 -26.85
N PHE A 175 3.30 13.02 -27.79
CA PHE A 175 4.00 13.59 -28.95
C PHE A 175 4.94 14.73 -28.56
N GLU A 176 4.60 15.53 -27.55
CA GLU A 176 5.46 16.59 -27.02
C GLU A 176 6.50 16.09 -26.00
N ALA A 177 6.50 14.78 -25.70
CA ALA A 177 7.37 14.15 -24.71
C ALA A 177 7.43 14.93 -23.38
N ARG A 178 6.27 15.45 -22.94
CA ARG A 178 6.20 16.25 -21.71
C ARG A 178 6.43 15.38 -20.49
N ASN A 179 7.21 15.91 -19.54
CA ASN A 179 7.38 15.29 -18.25
C ASN A 179 6.03 15.25 -17.49
N PRO A 180 5.66 14.10 -16.89
CA PRO A 180 4.49 14.02 -16.04
C PRO A 180 4.55 15.05 -14.91
N SER A 181 3.40 15.62 -14.54
CA SER A 181 3.30 16.56 -13.42
C SER A 181 3.63 15.92 -12.07
N ASN A 182 3.40 14.62 -11.93
CA ASN A 182 3.77 13.83 -10.75
C ASN A 182 4.50 12.54 -11.17
N PRO A 183 5.81 12.62 -11.46
CA PRO A 183 6.56 11.47 -11.97
C PRO A 183 6.81 10.46 -10.84
N ALA A 184 6.61 9.18 -11.12
CA ALA A 184 7.00 8.09 -10.21
C ALA A 184 8.53 8.02 -10.12
N ILE A 185 9.05 7.65 -8.94
CA ILE A 185 10.48 7.38 -8.75
C ILE A 185 10.66 5.88 -8.99
N VAL A 186 11.45 5.54 -10.01
CA VAL A 186 11.76 4.16 -10.38
C VAL A 186 13.26 3.94 -10.17
N SER A 187 13.63 2.76 -9.67
CA SER A 187 15.04 2.40 -9.54
C SER A 187 15.68 2.22 -10.91
N GLU A 188 16.93 2.67 -11.05
CA GLU A 188 17.72 2.50 -12.27
C GLU A 188 18.45 1.14 -12.30
N ILE A 189 18.56 0.49 -11.13
CA ILE A 189 19.26 -0.78 -10.96
C ILE A 189 18.36 -1.77 -10.21
N ASP A 190 18.53 -3.05 -10.51
CA ASP A 190 17.95 -4.15 -9.73
C ASP A 190 18.79 -4.36 -8.47
N GLY A 191 18.14 -4.60 -7.33
CA GLY A 191 18.87 -4.80 -6.08
C GLY A 191 18.01 -4.78 -4.83
N GLU A 192 18.63 -5.17 -3.73
CA GLU A 192 17.97 -5.24 -2.42
C GLU A 192 17.70 -3.84 -1.87
N VAL A 193 16.47 -3.65 -1.37
CA VAL A 193 15.95 -2.40 -0.83
C VAL A 193 16.30 -2.25 0.64
N THR A 194 16.96 -1.15 1.01
CA THR A 194 17.18 -0.74 2.41
C THR A 194 16.64 0.66 2.66
N PHE A 195 15.98 0.86 3.81
CA PHE A 195 15.45 2.18 4.16
C PHE A 195 16.48 2.97 4.97
N GLY A 196 16.93 4.08 4.41
CA GLY A 196 17.80 5.03 5.09
C GLY A 196 17.04 5.99 6.03
N LYS A 197 17.78 7.02 6.48
CA LYS A 197 17.25 8.04 7.39
C LYS A 197 16.28 8.97 6.66
N ILE A 198 15.35 9.56 7.41
CA ILE A 198 14.53 10.66 6.91
C ILE A 198 15.38 11.93 6.86
N LYS A 199 15.46 12.57 5.69
CA LYS A 199 16.16 13.84 5.47
C LYS A 199 15.18 14.85 4.89
N ARG A 200 14.87 15.92 5.65
CA ARG A 200 14.02 17.04 5.22
C ARG A 200 12.69 16.60 4.59
N GLY A 201 11.98 15.66 5.23
CA GLY A 201 10.68 15.16 4.76
C GLY A 201 10.75 14.08 3.67
N ASN A 202 11.94 13.67 3.26
CA ASN A 202 12.14 12.55 2.33
C ASN A 202 12.69 11.34 3.06
N ARG A 203 12.16 10.15 2.75
CA ARG A 203 12.77 8.86 3.09
C ARG A 203 13.89 8.57 2.09
N GLU A 204 15.09 8.29 2.58
CA GLU A 204 16.16 7.75 1.75
C GLU A 204 15.87 6.27 1.48
N ILE A 205 15.79 5.88 0.22
CA ILE A 205 15.68 4.49 -0.24
C ILE A 205 17.00 4.14 -0.90
N ILE A 206 17.63 3.05 -0.45
CA ILE A 206 18.93 2.60 -0.93
C ILE A 206 18.71 1.27 -1.64
N ILE A 207 19.17 1.17 -2.88
CA ILE A 207 19.12 -0.05 -3.67
C ILE A 207 20.55 -0.55 -3.84
N THR A 208 20.81 -1.79 -3.45
CA THR A 208 22.13 -2.42 -3.55
C THR A 208 22.06 -3.58 -4.55
N SER A 209 22.76 -3.46 -5.68
CA SER A 209 22.80 -4.52 -6.68
C SER A 209 23.61 -5.72 -6.19
N LYS A 210 23.39 -6.89 -6.81
CA LYS A 210 24.21 -8.09 -6.54
C LYS A 210 25.70 -7.89 -6.83
N GLN A 211 26.04 -6.91 -7.66
CA GLN A 211 27.42 -6.56 -8.04
C GLN A 211 28.05 -5.53 -7.08
N GLY A 212 27.28 -5.04 -6.09
CA GLY A 212 27.74 -4.08 -5.10
C GLY A 212 27.49 -2.61 -5.47
N ASP A 213 26.81 -2.34 -6.59
CA ASP A 213 26.44 -0.97 -6.96
C ASP A 213 25.35 -0.45 -6.02
N VAL A 214 25.53 0.75 -5.49
CA VAL A 214 24.59 1.37 -4.56
C VAL A 214 23.99 2.62 -5.18
N LYS A 215 22.66 2.65 -5.32
CA LYS A 215 21.90 3.82 -5.72
C LYS A 215 21.03 4.31 -4.57
N ARG A 216 20.91 5.63 -4.42
CA ARG A 216 20.15 6.28 -3.35
C ARG A 216 19.11 7.20 -3.95
N TYR A 217 17.88 7.06 -3.47
CA TYR A 217 16.72 7.83 -3.91
C TYR A 217 16.11 8.54 -2.71
N LEU A 218 15.75 9.82 -2.87
CA LEU A 218 15.01 10.57 -1.87
C LEU A 218 13.53 10.57 -2.26
N VAL A 219 12.73 9.79 -1.54
CA VAL A 219 11.29 9.66 -1.80
C VAL A 219 10.52 10.48 -0.76
N PRO A 220 9.70 11.46 -1.16
CA PRO A 220 8.85 12.20 -0.22
C PRO A 220 7.96 11.27 0.60
N LEU A 221 7.84 11.52 1.90
CA LEU A 221 6.98 10.71 2.80
C LEU A 221 5.49 10.78 2.45
N SER A 222 5.09 11.83 1.73
CA SER A 222 3.75 12.04 1.19
C SER A 222 3.43 11.14 -0.02
N ARG A 223 4.42 10.45 -0.58
CA ARG A 223 4.23 9.49 -1.68
C ARG A 223 4.11 8.07 -1.15
N GLN A 224 3.32 7.27 -1.84
CA GLN A 224 3.22 5.84 -1.55
C GLN A 224 4.52 5.13 -1.99
N ILE A 225 5.26 4.60 -1.02
CA ILE A 225 6.37 3.69 -1.27
C ILE A 225 5.80 2.28 -1.37
N ILE A 226 5.94 1.66 -2.55
CA ILE A 226 5.37 0.33 -2.88
C ILE A 226 6.32 -0.83 -2.59
N VAL A 227 7.51 -0.58 -2.05
CA VAL A 227 8.48 -1.60 -1.62
C VAL A 227 8.58 -1.63 -0.10
N GLN A 228 9.05 -2.74 0.44
CA GLN A 228 9.40 -2.94 1.84
C GLN A 228 10.92 -3.11 1.98
N GLU A 229 11.39 -3.09 3.21
CA GLU A 229 12.79 -3.35 3.52
C GLU A 229 13.10 -4.83 3.25
N ASN A 230 14.23 -5.08 2.57
CA ASN A 230 14.67 -6.37 2.05
C ASN A 230 13.86 -6.93 0.85
N ASP A 231 12.97 -6.15 0.24
CA ASP A 231 12.46 -6.48 -1.10
C ASP A 231 13.60 -6.38 -2.14
N TYR A 232 13.50 -7.10 -3.27
CA TYR A 232 14.48 -7.09 -4.38
C TYR A 232 13.90 -6.47 -5.66
#